data_AF-A0A7I7PKY1-F1
#
_entry.id   AF-A0A7I7PKY1-F1
#
_cell.length_a   1.000
_cell.length_b   1.000
_cell.length_c   1.000
_cell.angle_alpha   90.00
_cell.angle_beta   90.00
_cell.angle_gamma   90.00
#
_symmetry.space_group_name_H-M   'P 1'
#
loop_
_entity.id
_entity.type
_entity.pdbx_description
1 polymer ?
#
loop_
_entity_poly.entity_id
_entity_poly.type
_entity_poly.pdbx_seq_one_letter_code
_entity_poly.pdbx_strand_id
1 'polypeptide(L)'
;MSETLTDSAGGPVASIPDFPMTRAAECPLAPPPKALALNASRQLSRVRIWDGSTPWLITGYEAIRALFSDARASVDDRLPGYPHW
;
A
#
# COMPACT_ATOMS: atom_id res chain seq x y z
N MET A 1 -4.67 -18.44 -39.43
CA MET A 1 -3.38 -18.54 -38.71
C MET A 1 -3.63 -17.92 -37.35
N SER A 2 -3.96 -18.74 -36.35
CA SER A 2 -4.22 -18.27 -34.97
C SER A 2 -2.91 -18.33 -34.20
N GLU A 3 -2.35 -17.18 -33.86
CA GLU A 3 -1.16 -17.11 -33.02
C GLU A 3 -1.59 -16.94 -31.57
N THR A 4 -1.38 -17.98 -30.78
CA THR A 4 -1.53 -17.98 -29.33
C THR A 4 -0.35 -17.24 -28.71
N LEU A 5 -0.59 -16.05 -28.14
CA LEU A 5 0.40 -15.37 -27.31
C LEU A 5 0.30 -15.89 -25.87
N THR A 6 1.25 -16.75 -25.53
CA THR A 6 1.54 -17.15 -24.15
C THR A 6 2.17 -15.96 -23.42
N ASP A 7 1.40 -15.28 -22.57
CA ASP A 7 1.93 -14.24 -21.68
C ASP A 7 2.66 -14.91 -20.50
N SER A 8 3.98 -14.99 -20.60
CA SER A 8 4.83 -15.36 -19.47
C SER A 8 5.23 -14.09 -18.71
N ALA A 9 4.33 -13.60 -17.85
CA ALA A 9 4.59 -12.47 -16.97
C ALA A 9 5.42 -12.89 -15.74
N GLY A 10 6.72 -13.13 -15.95
CA GLY A 10 7.72 -13.27 -14.89
C GLY A 10 8.40 -11.94 -14.58
N GLY A 11 7.64 -10.91 -14.20
CA GLY A 11 8.20 -9.64 -13.72
C GLY A 11 8.74 -9.78 -12.29
N PRO A 12 9.73 -8.97 -11.85
CA PRO A 12 10.23 -9.03 -10.49
C PRO A 12 9.06 -8.80 -9.53
N VAL A 13 8.76 -9.81 -8.70
CA VAL A 13 7.78 -9.69 -7.62
C VAL A 13 8.26 -8.58 -6.69
N ALA A 14 7.70 -7.38 -6.85
CA ALA A 14 7.98 -6.28 -5.95
C ALA A 14 7.65 -6.73 -4.52
N SER A 15 8.66 -6.86 -3.67
CA SER A 15 8.51 -7.35 -2.31
C SER A 15 7.61 -6.40 -1.52
N ILE A 16 6.59 -6.94 -0.83
CA ILE A 16 5.71 -6.18 0.06
C ILE A 16 6.55 -5.64 1.22
N PRO A 17 6.68 -4.31 1.39
CA PRO A 17 7.50 -3.73 2.45
C PRO A 17 6.80 -3.79 3.80
N ASP A 18 7.58 -3.96 4.86
CA ASP A 18 7.07 -3.89 6.23
C ASP A 18 6.70 -2.45 6.63
N PHE A 19 5.66 -2.33 7.44
CA PHE A 19 5.14 -1.10 8.01
C PHE A 19 5.08 -1.23 9.55
N PRO A 20 5.51 -0.20 10.31
CA PRO A 20 5.92 1.13 9.87
C PRO A 20 7.34 1.16 9.29
N MET A 21 7.56 2.06 8.33
CA MET A 21 8.88 2.28 7.73
C MET A 21 9.69 3.28 8.57
N THR A 22 11.02 3.13 8.56
CA THR A 22 11.95 4.00 9.29
C THR A 22 11.96 5.43 8.72
N ARG A 23 11.89 6.43 9.61
CA ARG A 23 12.08 7.85 9.27
C ARG A 23 13.58 8.18 9.14
N ALA A 24 13.88 9.17 8.30
CA ALA A 24 15.23 9.73 8.18
C ALA A 24 15.55 10.61 9.40
N ALA A 25 16.74 10.45 9.98
CA ALA A 25 17.13 11.16 11.20
C ALA A 25 17.37 12.65 10.94
N GLU A 26 17.85 12.99 9.74
CA GLU A 26 18.08 14.34 9.25
C GLU A 26 16.78 15.12 8.98
N CYS A 27 15.67 14.41 8.76
CA CYS A 27 14.37 14.96 8.43
C CYS A 27 13.25 14.32 9.27
N PRO A 28 13.26 14.45 10.61
CA PRO A 28 12.40 13.68 11.49
C PRO A 28 10.91 13.98 11.30
N LEU A 29 10.59 15.20 10.85
CA LEU A 29 9.22 15.63 10.57
C LEU A 29 8.69 15.10 9.23
N ALA A 30 9.58 14.75 8.29
CA ALA A 30 9.17 14.20 7.00
C ALA A 30 8.66 12.76 7.15
N PRO A 31 7.72 12.31 6.31
CA PRO A 31 7.36 10.90 6.23
C PRO A 31 8.58 10.02 5.92
N PRO A 32 8.54 8.71 6.23
CA PRO A 32 9.58 7.77 5.86
C PRO A 32 9.94 7.87 4.36
N PRO A 33 11.22 7.95 3.98
CA PRO A 33 11.63 8.07 2.57
C PRO A 33 11.04 6.95 1.69
N LYS A 34 10.95 5.73 2.24
CA LYS A 34 10.34 4.58 1.55
C LYS A 34 8.84 4.77 1.31
N ALA A 35 8.11 5.40 2.23
CA ALA A 35 6.70 5.71 2.05
C ALA A 35 6.51 6.79 0.96
N LEU A 36 7.39 7.79 0.90
CA LEU A 36 7.39 8.81 -0.15
C LEU A 36 7.67 8.20 -1.53
N ALA A 37 8.65 7.29 -1.63
CA ALA A 37 8.97 6.59 -2.87
C ALA A 37 7.79 5.73 -3.37
N LEU A 38 7.11 5.02 -2.47
CA LEU A 38 5.89 4.28 -2.81
C LEU A 38 4.81 5.21 -3.34
N ASN A 39 4.52 6.31 -2.64
CA ASN A 39 3.51 7.29 -3.02
C ASN A 39 3.77 7.90 -4.42
N ALA A 40 5.03 8.19 -4.73
CA ALA A 40 5.43 8.73 -6.02
C ALA A 40 5.17 7.74 -7.17
N SER A 41 5.27 6.44 -6.91
CA SER A 41 4.97 5.40 -7.90
C SER A 41 3.47 5.14 -8.04
N ARG A 42 2.76 5.01 -6.92
CA ARG A 42 1.32 4.73 -6.83
C ARG A 42 0.79 5.27 -5.50
N GLN A 43 -0.37 5.93 -5.53
CA GLN A 43 -1.02 6.48 -4.32
C GLN A 43 -1.55 5.42 -3.33
N LEU A 44 -1.46 4.13 -3.72
CA LEU A 44 -1.90 2.97 -2.95
C LEU A 44 -0.90 1.82 -3.15
N SER A 45 -0.45 1.21 -2.04
CA SER A 45 0.55 0.15 -2.03
C SER A 45 0.22 -0.90 -0.97
N ARG A 46 0.49 -2.18 -1.23
CA ARG A 46 0.40 -3.21 -0.19
C ARG A 46 1.60 -3.05 0.75
N VAL A 47 1.37 -3.18 2.05
CA VAL A 47 2.41 -3.23 3.09
C VAL A 47 2.14 -4.39 4.03
N ARG A 48 3.15 -4.91 4.71
CA ARG A 48 2.97 -5.93 5.74
C ARG A 48 3.04 -5.30 7.13
N ILE A 49 2.11 -5.66 8.01
CA ILE A 49 2.07 -5.19 9.40
C ILE A 49 2.45 -6.32 10.36
N TRP A 50 2.51 -6.02 11.65
CA TRP A 50 3.01 -6.91 12.70
C TRP A 50 2.29 -8.26 12.80
N ASP A 51 0.99 -8.32 12.46
CA ASP A 51 0.17 -9.55 12.47
C ASP A 51 0.38 -10.42 11.22
N GLY A 52 1.27 -10.01 10.32
CA GLY A 52 1.56 -10.69 9.06
C GLY A 52 0.55 -10.41 7.94
N SER A 53 -0.58 -9.77 8.23
CA SER A 53 -1.52 -9.32 7.20
C SER A 53 -0.89 -8.23 6.35
N THR A 54 -1.48 -8.00 5.17
CA THR A 54 -0.87 -7.13 4.15
C THR A 54 -1.72 -5.92 3.76
N PRO A 55 -2.27 -5.09 4.65
CA PRO A 55 -3.23 -4.05 4.26
C PRO A 55 -2.72 -3.05 3.20
N TRP A 56 -3.65 -2.27 2.65
CA TRP A 56 -3.31 -1.15 1.76
C TRP A 56 -2.81 0.05 2.57
N LEU A 57 -1.60 0.52 2.28
CA LEU A 57 -1.10 1.84 2.67
C LEU A 57 -1.52 2.85 1.61
N ILE A 58 -2.16 3.94 2.05
CA ILE A 58 -2.63 5.01 1.17
C ILE A 58 -2.05 6.33 1.70
N THR A 59 -1.28 7.00 0.84
CA THR A 59 -0.55 8.23 1.19
C THR A 59 -0.83 9.39 0.23
N GLY A 60 -1.52 9.12 -0.88
CA GLY A 60 -1.84 10.13 -1.89
C GLY A 60 -3.13 10.88 -1.56
N TYR A 61 -3.12 12.20 -1.75
CA TYR A 61 -4.23 13.07 -1.38
C TYR A 61 -5.54 12.70 -2.09
N GLU A 62 -5.49 12.49 -3.42
CA GLU A 62 -6.69 12.14 -4.19
C GLU A 62 -7.24 10.77 -3.80
N ALA A 63 -6.35 9.80 -3.56
CA ALA A 63 -6.75 8.47 -3.12
C ALA A 63 -7.40 8.47 -1.72
N ILE A 64 -6.82 9.22 -0.77
CA ILE A 64 -7.40 9.37 0.58
C ILE A 64 -8.76 10.06 0.52
N ARG A 65 -8.88 11.15 -0.25
CA ARG A 65 -10.17 11.87 -0.39
C ARG A 65 -11.25 10.99 -0.97
N ALA A 66 -10.95 10.24 -2.03
CA ALA A 66 -11.89 9.32 -2.63
C ALA A 66 -12.35 8.27 -1.61
N LEU A 67 -11.40 7.61 -0.92
CA LEU A 67 -11.70 6.58 0.09
C LEU A 67 -12.58 7.12 1.23
N PHE A 68 -12.22 8.26 1.81
CA PHE A 68 -12.93 8.81 2.97
C PHE A 68 -14.33 9.35 2.63
N SER A 69 -14.62 9.58 1.35
CA SER A 69 -15.96 9.93 0.87
C SER A 69 -16.81 8.73 0.44
N ASP A 70 -16.24 7.53 0.39
CA ASP A 70 -16.89 6.33 -0.13
C ASP A 70 -17.57 5.53 0.99
N ALA A 71 -18.90 5.39 0.94
CA ALA A 71 -19.67 4.66 1.94
C ALA A 71 -19.33 3.15 2.02
N ARG A 72 -18.59 2.62 1.04
CA ARG A 72 -18.10 1.24 1.07
C ARG A 72 -16.89 1.06 1.99
N ALA A 73 -16.20 2.14 2.34
CA ALA A 73 -15.08 2.12 3.28
C ALA A 73 -15.61 2.07 4.73
N SER A 74 -15.59 0.89 5.33
CA SER A 74 -15.98 0.71 6.72
C SER A 74 -14.86 1.07 7.69
N VAL A 75 -15.24 1.53 8.89
CA VAL A 75 -14.35 1.70 10.05
C VAL A 75 -14.72 0.77 11.21
N ASP A 76 -15.59 -0.22 10.98
CA ASP A 76 -15.96 -1.27 11.94
C ASP A 76 -14.80 -2.28 12.09
N ASP A 77 -14.16 -2.26 13.25
CA ASP A 77 -12.98 -3.06 13.58
C ASP A 77 -13.26 -4.54 13.84
N ARG A 78 -14.54 -4.94 13.85
CA ARG A 78 -14.97 -6.34 13.99
C ARG A 78 -15.05 -7.08 12.66
N LEU A 79 -14.94 -6.36 11.53
CA LEU A 79 -15.03 -6.96 10.21
C LEU A 79 -13.73 -7.69 9.85
N PRO A 80 -13.81 -8.86 9.18
CA PRO A 80 -12.63 -9.56 8.70
C PRO A 80 -11.78 -8.67 7.79
N GLY A 81 -10.46 -8.65 8.02
CA GLY A 81 -9.52 -7.88 7.21
C GLY A 81 -9.33 -6.43 7.67
N TYR A 82 -9.95 -6.01 8.78
CA TYR A 82 -9.58 -4.75 9.44
C TYR A 82 -8.10 -4.80 9.86
N PRO A 83 -7.28 -3.81 9.50
CA PRO A 83 -5.87 -3.79 9.90
C PRO A 83 -5.74 -3.44 11.37
N HIS A 84 -5.33 -4.40 12.19
CA HIS A 84 -5.03 -4.17 13.60
C HIS A 84 -3.62 -3.62 13.77
N TRP A 85 -3.43 -2.77 14.78
CA TRP A 85 -2.15 -2.17 15.13
C TRP A 85 -1.60 -2.73 16.43
#